data_AF-A0A447XGK1-F1
#
_entry.id   AF-A0A447XGK1-F1
#
_cell.length_a   1.000
_cell.length_b   1.000
_cell.length_c   1.000
_cell.angle_alpha   90.00
_cell.angle_beta   90.00
_cell.angle_gamma   90.00
#
_symmetry.space_group_name_H-M   'P 1'
#
loop_
_entity.id
_entity.type
_entity.pdbx_description
1 polymer ?
#
loop_
_entity_poly.entity_id
_entity_poly.type
_entity_poly.pdbx_seq_one_letter_code
_entity_poly.pdbx_strand_id
1 'polypeptide(L)'
;MQGQTFDKAAYPKLAIAYPSGVIPDMRGWTIKGKPASGRAVLSQEQDGIKSHTHSASASSTDLGTKNTSSFDYGTKSTNNTGAHTHSISGTANSAGAHQHKSSGAFGGTNTSIFPNGYTAISNLSAGIMSTTSGSGLTRNAGKTSSDGAHTHSLSGTAASAGAHAHTVGIGAHTHSVAIGSHGHTITVNAAGNAENTVKNIAFNYIVRLA
;
A
#
# COMPACT_ATOMS: atom_id res chain seq x y z
N MET A 1 1.46 -60.03 -62.13
CA MET A 1 2.47 -59.04 -62.59
C MET A 1 3.28 -58.63 -61.37
N GLN A 2 4.54 -59.05 -61.27
CA GLN A 2 5.33 -59.00 -60.02
C GLN A 2 6.77 -58.48 -60.21
N GLY A 3 7.07 -57.77 -61.30
CA GLY A 3 8.41 -57.24 -61.54
C GLY A 3 9.38 -58.21 -62.23
N GLN A 4 8.91 -59.36 -62.71
CA GLN A 4 9.76 -60.40 -63.28
C GLN A 4 10.24 -60.07 -64.71
N THR A 5 11.43 -60.57 -65.07
CA THR A 5 11.95 -60.55 -66.44
C THR A 5 11.28 -61.62 -67.32
N PHE A 6 11.30 -61.43 -68.64
CA PHE A 6 10.85 -62.44 -69.60
C PHE A 6 11.74 -62.45 -70.87
N ASP A 7 11.71 -63.58 -71.59
CA ASP A 7 12.39 -63.71 -72.89
C ASP A 7 11.59 -63.01 -73.99
N LYS A 8 12.19 -61.98 -74.59
CA LYS A 8 11.59 -61.18 -75.66
C LYS A 8 11.41 -61.95 -76.97
N ALA A 9 12.27 -62.95 -77.25
CA ALA A 9 12.16 -63.77 -78.45
C ALA A 9 10.99 -64.76 -78.35
N ALA A 10 10.79 -65.34 -77.16
CA ALA A 10 9.69 -66.25 -76.89
C ALA A 10 8.31 -65.54 -76.87
N TYR A 11 8.28 -64.27 -76.41
CA TYR A 11 7.04 -63.50 -76.28
C TYR A 11 7.09 -62.17 -77.05
N PRO A 12 7.09 -62.21 -78.40
CA PRO A 12 7.31 -61.01 -79.23
C PRO A 12 6.20 -59.96 -79.08
N LYS A 13 4.93 -60.38 -78.90
CA LYS A 13 3.82 -59.44 -78.64
C LYS A 13 3.94 -58.76 -77.28
N LEU A 14 4.40 -59.48 -76.26
CA LEU A 14 4.64 -58.92 -74.93
C LEU A 14 5.83 -57.95 -74.96
N ALA A 15 6.85 -58.24 -75.76
CA ALA A 15 8.00 -57.35 -75.98
C ALA A 15 7.63 -56.02 -76.65
N ILE A 16 6.56 -55.97 -77.45
CA ILE A 16 6.01 -54.70 -77.97
C ILE A 16 5.44 -53.85 -76.83
N ALA A 17 4.71 -54.46 -75.90
CA ALA A 17 4.11 -53.76 -74.76
C ALA A 17 5.15 -53.37 -73.69
N TYR A 18 6.14 -54.22 -73.46
CA TYR A 18 7.21 -54.02 -72.47
C TYR A 18 8.59 -54.22 -73.11
N PRO A 19 9.13 -53.21 -73.85
CA PRO A 19 10.41 -53.32 -74.55
C PRO A 19 11.62 -53.60 -73.66
N SER A 20 11.50 -53.28 -72.36
CA SER A 20 12.52 -53.58 -71.34
C SER A 20 12.73 -55.08 -71.11
N GLY A 21 11.77 -55.94 -71.47
CA GLY A 21 11.80 -57.36 -71.09
C GLY A 21 11.43 -57.59 -69.63
N VAL A 22 10.79 -56.61 -68.97
CA VAL A 22 10.37 -56.69 -67.55
C VAL A 22 8.88 -56.37 -67.46
N ILE A 23 8.12 -57.27 -66.82
CA ILE A 23 6.71 -57.03 -66.49
C ILE A 23 6.65 -56.16 -65.24
N PRO A 24 5.89 -55.05 -65.20
CA PRO A 24 5.78 -54.21 -64.01
C PRO A 24 5.32 -54.98 -62.77
N ASP A 25 5.80 -54.59 -61.59
CA ASP A 25 5.21 -55.03 -60.33
C ASP A 25 3.97 -54.17 -60.05
N MET A 26 2.81 -54.81 -59.98
CA MET A 26 1.52 -54.14 -59.76
C MET A 26 0.94 -54.39 -58.37
N ARG A 27 1.69 -55.07 -57.47
CA ARG A 27 1.24 -55.29 -56.09
C ARG A 27 1.21 -53.95 -55.35
N GLY A 28 0.07 -53.61 -54.74
CA GLY A 28 -0.14 -52.33 -54.04
C GLY A 28 -0.31 -51.10 -54.96
N TRP A 29 -0.27 -51.27 -56.29
CA TRP A 29 -0.36 -50.15 -57.23
C TRP A 29 -1.76 -49.99 -57.82
N THR A 30 -2.22 -48.75 -57.94
CA THR A 30 -3.44 -48.39 -58.71
C THR A 30 -3.05 -47.83 -60.07
N ILE A 31 -3.77 -48.22 -61.13
CA ILE A 31 -3.55 -47.68 -62.47
C ILE A 31 -4.13 -46.26 -62.58
N LYS A 32 -3.26 -45.31 -62.92
CA LYS A 32 -3.63 -43.93 -63.27
C LYS A 32 -3.30 -43.66 -64.73
N GLY A 33 -4.23 -43.08 -65.47
CA GLY A 33 -4.00 -42.69 -66.86
C GLY A 33 -2.81 -41.75 -66.97
N LYS A 34 -1.92 -41.98 -67.95
CA LYS A 34 -0.76 -41.12 -68.16
C LYS A 34 -1.25 -39.70 -68.47
N PRO A 35 -0.82 -38.68 -67.72
CA PRO A 35 -1.18 -37.30 -68.05
C PRO A 35 -0.62 -36.91 -69.42
N ALA A 36 -1.19 -35.84 -70.00
CA ALA A 36 -0.75 -35.30 -71.28
C ALA A 36 0.76 -34.99 -71.28
N SER A 37 1.26 -34.44 -70.17
CA SER A 37 2.67 -34.09 -69.95
C SER A 37 3.12 -34.40 -68.51
N GLY A 38 4.41 -34.28 -68.25
CA GLY A 38 4.98 -34.34 -66.89
C GLY A 38 5.22 -35.73 -66.32
N ARG A 39 4.85 -36.82 -67.02
CA ARG A 39 5.14 -38.20 -66.62
C ARG A 39 5.41 -39.13 -67.81
N ALA A 40 6.35 -40.05 -67.64
CA ALA A 40 6.60 -41.15 -68.56
C ALA A 40 5.64 -42.32 -68.33
N VAL A 41 5.41 -43.14 -69.36
CA VAL A 41 4.68 -44.41 -69.26
C VAL A 41 5.39 -45.33 -68.26
N LEU A 42 4.62 -46.04 -67.42
CA LEU A 42 5.10 -46.93 -66.33
C LEU A 42 5.92 -46.26 -65.21
N SER A 43 6.00 -44.92 -65.18
CA SER A 43 6.54 -44.23 -64.00
C SER A 43 5.67 -44.51 -62.76
N GLN A 44 6.29 -44.49 -61.58
CA GLN A 44 5.61 -44.62 -60.28
C GLN A 44 5.35 -43.24 -59.66
N GLU A 45 4.27 -43.13 -58.89
CA GLU A 45 3.89 -41.93 -58.15
C GLU A 45 3.39 -42.39 -56.79
N GLN A 46 4.07 -41.99 -55.71
CA GLN A 46 3.66 -42.32 -54.34
C GLN A 46 2.33 -41.65 -53.99
N ASP A 47 1.63 -42.21 -53.00
CA ASP A 47 0.44 -41.59 -52.45
C ASP A 47 0.78 -40.27 -51.71
N GLY A 48 -0.23 -39.42 -51.54
CA GLY A 48 -0.03 -38.13 -50.90
C GLY A 48 -1.33 -37.41 -50.60
N ILE A 49 -1.34 -36.64 -49.52
CA ILE A 49 -2.47 -35.80 -49.12
C ILE A 49 -2.35 -34.44 -49.82
N LYS A 50 -3.48 -33.93 -50.33
CA LYS A 50 -3.53 -32.59 -50.91
C LYS A 50 -3.23 -31.54 -49.83
N SER A 51 -2.44 -30.52 -50.19
CA SER A 51 -2.18 -29.37 -49.32
C SER A 51 -3.50 -28.77 -48.81
N HIS A 52 -3.61 -28.63 -47.49
CA HIS A 52 -4.76 -28.04 -46.80
C HIS A 52 -4.34 -27.49 -45.44
N THR A 53 -5.19 -26.66 -44.84
CA THR A 53 -5.04 -26.13 -43.48
C THR A 53 -6.35 -26.30 -42.72
N HIS A 54 -6.29 -26.11 -41.41
CA HIS A 54 -7.46 -26.11 -40.52
C HIS A 54 -7.56 -24.77 -39.80
N SER A 55 -8.78 -24.34 -39.47
CA SER A 55 -8.96 -23.32 -38.44
C SER A 55 -8.73 -23.95 -37.06
N ALA A 56 -8.20 -23.16 -36.13
CA ALA A 56 -7.98 -23.58 -34.75
C ALA A 56 -8.39 -22.45 -33.81
N SER A 57 -8.80 -22.82 -32.60
CA SER A 57 -9.14 -21.88 -31.53
C SER A 57 -8.49 -22.32 -30.22
N ALA A 58 -8.24 -21.35 -29.34
CA ALA A 58 -7.82 -21.57 -27.97
C ALA A 58 -8.97 -21.19 -27.03
N SER A 59 -9.16 -21.98 -25.98
CA SER A 59 -10.14 -21.67 -24.94
C SER A 59 -9.67 -20.52 -24.07
N SER A 60 -10.60 -19.68 -23.62
CA SER A 60 -10.31 -18.67 -22.59
C SER A 60 -9.90 -19.35 -21.28
N THR A 61 -8.93 -18.77 -20.59
CA THR A 61 -8.43 -19.28 -19.29
C THR A 61 -8.50 -18.17 -18.25
N ASP A 62 -9.23 -18.41 -17.16
CA ASP A 62 -9.23 -17.55 -15.98
C ASP A 62 -8.08 -17.97 -15.04
N LEU A 63 -7.17 -17.03 -14.74
CA LEU A 63 -6.04 -17.28 -13.83
C LEU A 63 -6.41 -17.13 -12.35
N GLY A 64 -7.62 -16.67 -12.06
CA GLY A 64 -8.16 -16.46 -10.72
C GLY A 64 -7.51 -15.31 -9.94
N THR A 65 -7.94 -15.12 -8.69
CA THR A 65 -7.42 -14.10 -7.78
C THR A 65 -6.09 -14.51 -7.17
N LYS A 66 -5.16 -13.55 -7.00
CA LYS A 66 -3.88 -13.73 -6.30
C LYS A 66 -3.75 -12.71 -5.17
N ASN A 67 -3.20 -13.15 -4.05
CA ASN A 67 -2.90 -12.26 -2.92
C ASN A 67 -1.50 -11.67 -3.09
N THR A 68 -1.35 -10.39 -2.74
CA THR A 68 -0.03 -9.75 -2.65
C THR A 68 0.70 -10.21 -1.39
N SER A 69 1.99 -9.92 -1.31
CA SER A 69 2.74 -10.02 -0.05
C SER A 69 2.21 -9.03 1.00
N SER A 70 2.51 -9.30 2.27
CA SER A 70 2.23 -8.39 3.38
C SER A 70 3.23 -7.24 3.42
N PHE A 71 2.76 -6.04 3.76
CA PHE A 71 3.59 -4.86 3.99
C PHE A 71 3.14 -4.17 5.29
N ASP A 72 4.09 -3.90 6.19
CA ASP A 72 3.83 -3.24 7.48
C ASP A 72 4.45 -1.83 7.50
N TYR A 73 3.63 -0.82 7.74
CA TYR A 73 4.10 0.57 7.90
C TYR A 73 4.80 0.81 9.24
N GLY A 74 4.61 -0.07 10.23
CA GLY A 74 5.12 0.07 11.59
C GLY A 74 4.56 1.30 12.31
N THR A 75 5.30 1.80 13.30
CA THR A 75 4.93 3.01 14.06
C THR A 75 5.40 4.27 13.35
N LYS A 76 4.51 5.26 13.19
CA LYS A 76 4.85 6.60 12.69
C LYS A 76 4.74 7.62 13.81
N SER A 77 5.72 8.52 13.90
CA SER A 77 5.72 9.61 14.88
C SER A 77 5.10 10.87 14.28
N THR A 78 4.48 11.69 15.12
CA THR A 78 4.00 13.02 14.76
C THR A 78 5.11 14.07 14.93
N ASN A 79 4.89 15.29 14.44
CA ASN A 79 5.75 16.43 14.77
C ASN A 79 5.53 16.91 16.21
N ASN A 80 6.47 17.70 16.74
CA ASN A 80 6.36 18.32 18.07
C ASN A 80 5.62 19.67 17.98
N THR A 81 4.53 19.81 18.72
CA THR A 81 3.73 21.04 18.83
C THR A 81 2.97 21.08 20.17
N GLY A 82 2.23 22.17 20.43
CA GLY A 82 1.36 22.30 21.61
C GLY A 82 1.95 23.06 22.80
N ALA A 83 3.16 23.62 22.66
CA ALA A 83 3.73 24.50 23.67
C ALA A 83 2.91 25.79 23.78
N HIS A 84 2.48 26.13 24.99
CA HIS A 84 1.73 27.34 25.28
C HIS A 84 1.98 27.79 26.74
N THR A 85 1.62 29.03 27.06
CA THR A 85 1.79 29.65 28.38
C THR A 85 0.44 30.02 28.99
N HIS A 86 0.36 30.03 30.32
CA HIS A 86 -0.80 30.52 31.07
C HIS A 86 -0.43 31.79 31.86
N SER A 87 -1.42 32.66 32.10
CA SER A 87 -1.30 33.80 33.01
C SER A 87 -1.89 33.47 34.37
N ILE A 88 -1.26 33.92 35.44
CA ILE A 88 -1.70 33.68 36.83
C ILE A 88 -1.93 35.03 37.50
N SER A 89 -3.10 35.22 38.11
CA SER A 89 -3.40 36.35 39.00
C SER A 89 -4.25 35.87 40.17
N GLY A 90 -4.11 36.53 41.32
CA GLY A 90 -4.85 36.19 42.53
C GLY A 90 -4.52 37.14 43.67
N THR A 91 -5.29 37.05 44.75
CA THR A 91 -5.11 37.83 45.97
C THR A 91 -4.80 36.90 47.14
N ALA A 92 -3.88 37.29 48.00
CA ALA A 92 -3.60 36.57 49.25
C ALA A 92 -4.72 36.82 50.28
N ASN A 93 -4.84 35.93 51.26
CA ASN A 93 -5.73 36.12 52.40
C ASN A 93 -5.26 37.32 53.25
N SER A 94 -6.21 38.05 53.85
CA SER A 94 -5.91 39.17 54.76
C SER A 94 -5.24 38.66 56.05
N ALA A 95 -4.03 39.17 56.34
CA ALA A 95 -3.23 38.79 57.51
C ALA A 95 -2.29 39.95 57.93
N GLY A 96 -1.59 39.79 59.05
CA GLY A 96 -0.57 40.75 59.51
C GLY A 96 -1.03 41.76 60.57
N ALA A 97 -2.20 41.57 61.18
CA ALA A 97 -2.64 42.38 62.32
C ALA A 97 -1.68 42.16 63.51
N HIS A 98 -0.99 43.21 63.95
CA HIS A 98 -0.08 43.18 65.10
C HIS A 98 -0.02 44.55 65.79
N GLN A 99 0.42 44.56 67.05
CA GLN A 99 0.58 45.77 67.86
C GLN A 99 2.03 45.87 68.35
N HIS A 100 2.58 47.08 68.43
CA HIS A 100 3.89 47.33 69.05
C HIS A 100 3.75 47.78 70.50
N LYS A 101 4.73 47.43 71.33
CA LYS A 101 4.88 48.03 72.66
C LYS A 101 5.44 49.44 72.51
N SER A 102 4.74 50.45 73.03
CA SER A 102 5.22 51.83 73.06
C SER A 102 5.94 52.12 74.38
N SER A 103 7.17 52.63 74.31
CA SER A 103 7.92 53.16 75.46
C SER A 103 8.38 54.58 75.14
N GLY A 104 7.84 55.56 75.85
CA GLY A 104 8.14 56.98 75.69
C GLY A 104 7.51 57.79 76.83
N ALA A 105 7.82 59.09 76.93
CA ALA A 105 7.25 59.93 77.97
C ALA A 105 5.72 60.05 77.80
N PHE A 106 4.98 59.53 78.77
CA PHE A 106 3.52 59.62 78.82
C PHE A 106 3.14 60.82 79.71
N GLY A 107 2.60 61.87 79.12
CA GLY A 107 2.13 63.04 79.84
C GLY A 107 0.74 62.82 80.46
N GLY A 108 0.49 63.55 81.56
CA GLY A 108 -0.83 63.63 82.17
C GLY A 108 -1.71 64.65 81.47
N THR A 109 -2.91 64.88 82.02
CA THR A 109 -3.76 66.01 81.59
C THR A 109 -2.97 67.30 81.69
N ASN A 110 -2.88 68.07 80.60
CA ASN A 110 -2.13 69.33 80.47
C ASN A 110 -0.58 69.23 80.34
N THR A 111 -0.03 68.14 79.80
CA THR A 111 1.38 68.12 79.36
C THR A 111 1.48 67.89 77.85
N SER A 112 2.25 68.72 77.14
CA SER A 112 2.47 68.62 75.69
C SER A 112 3.27 67.36 75.35
N ILE A 113 2.57 66.24 75.18
CA ILE A 113 3.14 65.01 74.64
C ILE A 113 3.25 65.19 73.13
N PHE A 114 4.47 65.30 72.60
CA PHE A 114 4.70 65.23 71.16
C PHE A 114 4.56 63.78 70.71
N PRO A 115 3.67 63.46 69.76
CA PRO A 115 3.60 62.11 69.19
C PRO A 115 4.76 61.86 68.24
N ASN A 116 5.20 60.61 68.16
CA ASN A 116 6.21 60.16 67.22
C ASN A 116 5.73 60.39 65.77
N GLY A 117 6.33 61.34 65.05
CA GLY A 117 6.15 61.52 63.60
C GLY A 117 5.62 62.88 63.10
N TYR A 118 5.34 63.90 63.93
CA TYR A 118 4.97 65.25 63.46
C TYR A 118 5.59 66.38 64.30
N THR A 119 5.97 67.49 63.65
CA THR A 119 6.79 68.58 64.22
C THR A 119 6.02 69.81 64.77
N ALA A 120 4.68 69.88 64.74
CA ALA A 120 3.91 70.92 65.47
C ALA A 120 2.39 70.67 65.52
N ILE A 121 1.72 71.12 66.58
CA ILE A 121 0.25 71.35 66.61
C ILE A 121 0.02 72.86 66.72
N SER A 122 -0.74 73.44 65.79
CA SER A 122 -1.05 74.88 65.77
C SER A 122 -2.29 75.27 66.57
N ASN A 123 -2.93 74.34 67.30
CA ASN A 123 -4.12 74.64 68.09
C ASN A 123 -4.17 73.80 69.38
N LEU A 124 -4.13 74.47 70.53
CA LEU A 124 -3.93 73.87 71.86
C LEU A 124 -5.22 73.34 72.53
N SER A 125 -6.38 73.47 71.86
CA SER A 125 -7.70 73.13 72.43
C SER A 125 -8.47 72.06 71.65
N ALA A 126 -7.80 71.18 70.92
CA ALA A 126 -8.47 70.01 70.34
C ALA A 126 -8.80 68.98 71.44
N GLY A 127 -10.08 68.80 71.74
CA GLY A 127 -10.57 67.83 72.73
C GLY A 127 -10.15 66.41 72.37
N ILE A 128 -9.40 65.76 73.28
CA ILE A 128 -8.83 64.45 73.01
C ILE A 128 -9.83 63.34 73.39
N MET A 129 -10.29 62.58 72.40
CA MET A 129 -11.22 61.45 72.58
C MET A 129 -10.49 60.26 73.21
N SER A 130 -10.94 59.83 74.39
CA SER A 130 -10.43 58.65 75.10
C SER A 130 -11.11 57.38 74.57
N THR A 131 -10.33 56.44 74.01
CA THR A 131 -10.82 55.07 73.75
C THR A 131 -10.09 54.06 74.63
N THR A 132 -10.85 53.20 75.30
CA THR A 132 -10.34 52.20 76.26
C THR A 132 -9.76 51.00 75.53
N SER A 133 -8.58 50.53 75.94
CA SER A 133 -8.08 49.19 75.62
C SER A 133 -7.28 48.64 76.81
N GLY A 134 -7.85 47.64 77.50
CA GLY A 134 -7.20 46.94 78.61
C GLY A 134 -7.29 47.63 79.98
N SER A 135 -7.09 46.84 81.04
CA SER A 135 -7.31 47.24 82.42
C SER A 135 -6.32 48.30 82.91
N GLY A 136 -6.83 49.51 83.15
CA GLY A 136 -6.27 50.47 84.09
C GLY A 136 -5.33 51.52 83.50
N LEU A 137 -5.90 52.51 82.79
CA LEU A 137 -5.57 53.95 82.74
C LEU A 137 -5.93 54.54 81.37
N THR A 138 -6.70 55.63 81.35
CA THR A 138 -7.02 56.42 80.13
C THR A 138 -5.76 57.09 79.59
N ARG A 139 -5.43 56.87 78.32
CA ARG A 139 -4.19 57.38 77.69
C ARG A 139 -4.50 58.07 76.37
N ASN A 140 -3.95 59.26 76.18
CA ASN A 140 -4.05 60.04 74.96
C ASN A 140 -2.75 59.91 74.16
N ALA A 141 -2.78 59.18 73.05
CA ALA A 141 -1.63 58.99 72.17
C ALA A 141 -2.00 59.37 70.72
N GLY A 142 -1.12 60.12 70.04
CA GLY A 142 -1.28 60.38 68.61
C GLY A 142 -1.09 59.10 67.80
N LYS A 143 -1.75 58.99 66.64
CA LYS A 143 -1.47 57.89 65.70
C LYS A 143 0.00 57.97 65.27
N THR A 144 0.65 56.82 65.16
CA THR A 144 1.99 56.75 64.56
C THR A 144 1.93 57.16 63.08
N SER A 145 3.08 57.47 62.48
CA SER A 145 3.23 57.60 61.03
C SER A 145 2.75 56.35 60.29
N SER A 146 2.39 56.51 59.02
CA SER A 146 1.98 55.41 58.14
C SER A 146 3.21 54.72 57.56
N ASP A 147 3.84 53.84 58.34
CA ASP A 147 4.98 53.03 57.95
C ASP A 147 4.60 51.53 57.84
N GLY A 148 5.40 50.74 57.12
CA GLY A 148 5.20 49.27 57.02
C GLY A 148 4.73 48.74 55.66
N ALA A 149 4.72 49.58 54.62
CA ALA A 149 4.53 49.12 53.25
C ALA A 149 5.62 48.10 52.88
N HIS A 150 5.22 46.88 52.57
CA HIS A 150 6.11 45.81 52.13
C HIS A 150 5.39 44.97 51.06
N THR A 151 6.17 44.16 50.35
CA THR A 151 5.67 43.23 49.34
C THR A 151 6.11 41.82 49.68
N HIS A 152 5.36 40.83 49.20
CA HIS A 152 5.73 39.43 49.27
C HIS A 152 6.03 38.89 47.88
N SER A 153 6.99 37.99 47.79
CA SER A 153 7.19 37.17 46.59
C SER A 153 6.28 35.94 46.67
N LEU A 154 5.58 35.66 45.57
CA LEU A 154 4.78 34.44 45.41
C LEU A 154 5.43 33.58 44.32
N SER A 155 5.74 32.33 44.65
CA SER A 155 6.22 31.33 43.70
C SER A 155 5.39 30.06 43.84
N GLY A 156 5.04 29.43 42.71
CA GLY A 156 4.32 28.17 42.69
C GLY A 156 4.47 27.48 41.35
N THR A 157 4.26 26.17 41.32
CA THR A 157 4.21 25.36 40.11
C THR A 157 2.79 24.86 39.93
N ALA A 158 2.25 24.98 38.72
CA ALA A 158 0.95 24.41 38.40
C ALA A 158 0.97 22.87 38.53
N ALA A 159 -0.17 22.27 38.85
CA ALA A 159 -0.31 20.81 38.84
C ALA A 159 -0.10 20.25 37.42
N SER A 160 0.40 19.01 37.32
CA SER A 160 0.60 18.32 36.04
C SER A 160 -0.74 18.08 35.32
N ALA A 161 -0.86 18.56 34.09
CA ALA A 161 -2.03 18.39 33.22
C ALA A 161 -1.61 18.36 31.74
N GLY A 162 -2.54 18.06 30.82
CA GLY A 162 -2.31 18.12 29.37
C GLY A 162 -2.00 16.79 28.68
N ALA A 163 -2.08 15.66 29.39
CA ALA A 163 -2.04 14.34 28.77
C ALA A 163 -3.28 14.16 27.88
N HIS A 164 -3.08 14.00 26.57
CA HIS A 164 -4.14 13.80 25.59
C HIS A 164 -3.63 12.93 24.44
N ALA A 165 -4.56 12.38 23.66
CA ALA A 165 -4.28 11.59 22.45
C ALA A 165 -5.13 12.11 21.29
N HIS A 166 -4.63 11.94 20.07
CA HIS A 166 -5.34 12.26 18.83
C HIS A 166 -5.62 10.98 18.04
N THR A 167 -6.72 10.97 17.29
CA THR A 167 -7.04 9.91 16.33
C THR A 167 -6.81 10.43 14.92
N VAL A 168 -6.09 9.67 14.08
CA VAL A 168 -5.82 10.03 12.68
C VAL A 168 -6.42 8.98 11.76
N GLY A 169 -7.37 9.38 10.91
CA GLY A 169 -7.88 8.52 9.84
C GLY A 169 -6.92 8.52 8.65
N ILE A 170 -6.45 7.34 8.22
CA ILE A 170 -5.51 7.20 7.09
C ILE A 170 -6.27 6.95 5.77
N GLY A 171 -7.26 6.05 5.78
CA GLY A 171 -8.08 5.72 4.61
C GLY A 171 -7.62 4.48 3.83
N ALA A 172 -8.43 4.09 2.84
CA ALA A 172 -8.17 2.95 1.97
C ALA A 172 -7.38 3.37 0.73
N HIS A 173 -6.61 2.44 0.15
CA HIS A 173 -5.93 2.64 -1.12
C HIS A 173 -5.87 1.34 -1.92
N THR A 174 -5.65 1.45 -3.23
CA THR A 174 -5.46 0.33 -4.15
C THR A 174 -4.25 0.61 -5.04
N HIS A 175 -3.66 -0.45 -5.59
CA HIS A 175 -2.56 -0.38 -6.55
C HIS A 175 -2.98 -1.02 -7.87
N SER A 176 -2.35 -0.60 -8.96
CA SER A 176 -2.41 -1.29 -10.25
C SER A 176 -1.10 -2.03 -10.50
N VAL A 177 -1.19 -3.19 -11.16
CA VAL A 177 -0.03 -3.99 -11.54
C VAL A 177 -0.14 -4.34 -13.02
N ALA A 178 0.86 -3.95 -13.81
CA ALA A 178 0.96 -4.34 -15.21
C ALA A 178 1.53 -5.76 -15.33
N ILE A 179 0.79 -6.67 -15.97
CA ILE A 179 1.21 -8.08 -16.16
C ILE A 179 2.05 -8.26 -17.43
N GLY A 180 1.70 -7.56 -18.51
CA GLY A 180 2.39 -7.65 -19.80
C GLY A 180 1.85 -8.74 -20.73
N SER A 181 2.46 -8.86 -21.92
CA SER A 181 2.12 -9.85 -22.94
C SER A 181 2.86 -11.18 -22.72
N HIS A 182 2.23 -12.28 -23.13
CA HIS A 182 2.86 -13.61 -23.15
C HIS A 182 2.29 -14.44 -24.32
N GLY A 183 2.87 -15.61 -24.57
CA GLY A 183 2.45 -16.51 -25.65
C GLY A 183 2.63 -17.98 -25.29
N HIS A 184 2.23 -18.85 -26.22
CA HIS A 184 2.30 -20.30 -26.05
C HIS A 184 2.91 -20.97 -27.28
N THR A 185 3.59 -22.09 -27.06
CA THR A 185 4.00 -22.99 -28.15
C THR A 185 2.88 -23.98 -28.41
N ILE A 186 2.45 -24.11 -29.66
CA ILE A 186 1.39 -25.04 -30.08
C ILE A 186 2.01 -26.14 -30.92
N THR A 187 1.65 -27.39 -30.62
CA THR A 187 2.05 -28.58 -31.41
C THR A 187 0.80 -29.26 -31.93
N VAL A 188 0.74 -29.53 -33.23
CA VAL A 188 -0.31 -30.34 -33.86
C VAL A 188 0.29 -31.71 -34.14
N ASN A 189 -0.26 -32.74 -33.48
CA ASN A 189 0.21 -34.11 -33.66
C ASN A 189 -0.20 -34.65 -35.04
N ALA A 190 0.63 -35.54 -35.59
CA ALA A 190 0.31 -36.21 -36.84
C ALA A 190 -0.99 -37.04 -36.70
N ALA A 191 -1.84 -37.01 -37.72
CA ALA A 191 -3.07 -37.77 -37.79
C ALA A 191 -3.24 -38.37 -39.19
N GLY A 192 -3.56 -39.67 -39.26
CA GLY A 192 -3.72 -40.39 -40.51
C GLY A 192 -3.25 -41.85 -40.42
N ASN A 193 -3.40 -42.56 -41.53
CA ASN A 193 -2.92 -43.93 -41.70
C ASN A 193 -1.53 -43.93 -42.36
N ALA A 194 -0.92 -45.12 -42.51
CA ALA A 194 0.36 -45.27 -43.20
C ALA A 194 0.29 -44.96 -44.72
N GLU A 195 -0.88 -45.11 -45.34
CA GLU A 195 -1.12 -44.84 -46.77
C GLU A 195 -2.37 -43.97 -46.94
N ASN A 196 -2.36 -43.10 -47.96
CA ASN A 196 -3.53 -42.34 -48.39
C ASN A 196 -4.35 -43.14 -49.41
N THR A 197 -5.48 -43.69 -48.95
CA THR A 197 -6.32 -44.60 -49.75
C THR A 197 -7.67 -43.99 -50.11
N VAL A 198 -8.17 -44.29 -51.31
CA VAL A 198 -9.60 -44.22 -51.62
C VAL A 198 -10.25 -45.58 -51.36
N LYS A 199 -11.58 -45.65 -51.30
CA LYS A 199 -12.29 -46.94 -51.28
C LYS A 199 -11.84 -47.77 -52.49
N ASN A 200 -11.33 -48.97 -52.24
CA ASN A 200 -10.79 -49.87 -53.26
C ASN A 200 -11.11 -51.33 -52.92
N ILE A 201 -10.94 -52.21 -53.92
CA ILE A 201 -11.09 -53.67 -53.79
C ILE A 201 -9.84 -54.30 -54.40
N ALA A 202 -9.26 -55.28 -53.71
CA ALA A 202 -8.06 -55.97 -54.15
C ALA A 202 -8.36 -56.96 -55.30
N PHE A 203 -7.62 -56.84 -56.40
CA PHE A 203 -7.62 -57.80 -57.50
C PHE A 203 -6.18 -58.20 -57.85
N ASN A 204 -6.01 -59.43 -58.34
CA ASN A 204 -4.71 -59.86 -58.86
C ASN A 204 -4.51 -59.34 -60.29
N TYR A 205 -3.55 -58.42 -60.47
CA TYR A 205 -3.15 -58.00 -61.80
C TYR A 205 -2.38 -59.12 -62.54
N ILE A 206 -2.96 -59.55 -63.64
CA ILE A 206 -2.38 -60.54 -64.56
C ILE A 206 -2.17 -59.93 -65.94
N VAL A 207 -1.24 -60.53 -66.70
CA VAL A 207 -0.97 -60.16 -68.08
C VAL A 207 -0.92 -61.42 -68.92
N ARG A 208 -1.48 -61.37 -70.12
CA ARG A 208 -1.42 -62.47 -71.09
C ARG A 208 -0.05 -62.51 -71.76
N LEU A 209 0.54 -63.70 -71.88
CA LEU A 209 1.89 -63.88 -72.43
C LEU A 209 1.93 -63.90 -73.98
N ALA A 210 0.92 -64.50 -74.64
CA ALA A 210 0.88 -64.68 -76.11
C ALA A 210 -0.54 -64.52 -76.69
#